data_AF-A0A7W2IM43-F1
#
_entry.id   AF-A0A7W2IM43-F1
#
_cell.length_a   1.000
_cell.length_b   1.000
_cell.length_c   1.000
_cell.angle_alpha   90.00
_cell.angle_beta   90.00
_cell.angle_gamma   90.00
#
_symmetry.space_group_name_H-M   'P 1'
#
loop_
_entity.id
_entity.type
_entity.pdbx_description
1 polymer ?
#
loop_
_entity_poly.entity_id
_entity_poly.type
_entity_poly.pdbx_seq_one_letter_code
_entity_poly.pdbx_strand_id
1 'polypeptide(L)'
;MNAAIFDSHKYAKRLIDAGVTPQAAGVHAEMLLEVMNQVAGGSATGERMEARLEARTDKVATDLDGKIDHAVTDLNGKIDHVAADLDTKIDLVLKLIH
;
A
#
# COMPACT_ATOMS: atom_id res chain seq x y z
N MET A 1 -18.10 -3.06 -8.15
CA MET A 1 -18.81 -4.30 -8.57
C MET A 1 -20.24 -4.23 -8.07
N ASN A 2 -21.24 -4.33 -8.93
CA ASN A 2 -22.63 -4.39 -8.50
C ASN A 2 -22.90 -5.83 -8.03
N ALA A 3 -22.65 -6.12 -6.77
CA ALA A 3 -22.85 -7.45 -6.21
C ALA A 3 -24.36 -7.70 -6.13
N ALA A 4 -24.89 -8.47 -7.08
CA ALA A 4 -26.22 -9.03 -6.94
C ALA A 4 -26.25 -9.82 -5.62
N ILE A 5 -27.00 -9.31 -4.63
CA ILE A 5 -27.10 -9.92 -3.30
C ILE A 5 -27.56 -11.37 -3.47
N PHE A 6 -26.86 -12.30 -2.81
CA PHE A 6 -27.22 -13.70 -2.84
C PHE A 6 -28.61 -13.90 -2.22
N ASP A 7 -29.56 -14.41 -3.01
CA ASP A 7 -30.92 -14.72 -2.59
C ASP A 7 -31.02 -16.19 -2.15
N SER A 8 -30.96 -16.40 -0.83
CA SER A 8 -31.01 -17.74 -0.22
C SER A 8 -32.33 -18.47 -0.48
N HIS A 9 -33.46 -17.75 -0.58
CA HIS A 9 -34.77 -18.35 -0.80
C HIS A 9 -34.93 -18.85 -2.23
N LYS A 10 -34.51 -18.04 -3.21
CA LYS A 10 -34.48 -18.46 -4.61
C LYS A 10 -33.52 -19.63 -4.84
N TYR A 11 -32.39 -19.65 -4.13
CA TYR A 11 -31.45 -20.77 -4.17
C TYR A 11 -32.04 -22.06 -3.56
N ALA A 12 -32.65 -21.96 -2.37
CA ALA A 12 -33.33 -23.10 -1.74
C ALA A 12 -34.44 -23.67 -2.64
N LYS A 13 -35.24 -22.81 -3.28
CA LYS A 13 -36.29 -23.23 -4.23
C LYS A 13 -35.71 -24.05 -5.39
N ARG A 14 -34.60 -23.61 -5.97
CA ARG A 14 -33.92 -24.33 -7.06
C ARG A 14 -33.42 -25.71 -6.63
N LEU A 15 -32.95 -25.85 -5.39
CA LEU A 15 -32.55 -27.15 -4.85
C LEU A 15 -33.75 -28.08 -4.69
N ILE A 16 -34.88 -27.55 -4.20
CA ILE A 16 -36.13 -28.31 -4.08
C ILE A 16 -36.64 -28.75 -5.46
N ASP A 17 -36.62 -27.86 -6.44
CA ASP A 17 -36.99 -28.17 -7.83
C ASP A 17 -36.06 -29.24 -8.45
N ALA A 18 -34.83 -29.35 -7.95
CA ALA A 18 -33.85 -30.39 -8.32
C ALA A 18 -33.99 -31.70 -7.52
N GLY A 19 -34.99 -31.82 -6.65
CA GLY A 19 -35.28 -33.03 -5.88
C GLY A 19 -34.62 -33.12 -4.50
N VAL A 20 -33.96 -32.04 -4.03
CA VAL A 20 -33.44 -31.96 -2.66
C VAL A 20 -34.61 -31.77 -1.68
N THR A 21 -34.57 -32.40 -0.51
CA THR A 21 -35.62 -32.21 0.49
C THR A 21 -35.65 -30.76 0.99
N PRO A 22 -36.83 -30.22 1.38
CA PRO A 22 -36.92 -28.84 1.87
C PRO A 22 -35.96 -28.53 3.03
N GLN A 23 -35.78 -29.48 3.95
CA GLN A 23 -34.86 -29.33 5.08
C GLN A 23 -33.40 -29.25 4.61
N ALA A 24 -32.96 -30.15 3.73
CA ALA A 24 -31.59 -30.13 3.22
C ALA A 24 -31.32 -28.90 2.34
N ALA A 25 -32.32 -28.45 1.57
CA ALA A 25 -32.22 -27.23 0.76
C ALA A 25 -32.07 -25.98 1.64
N GLY A 26 -32.77 -25.91 2.77
CA GLY A 26 -32.63 -24.83 3.76
C GLY A 26 -31.22 -24.77 4.34
N VAL A 27 -30.72 -25.91 4.84
CA VAL A 27 -29.35 -26.00 5.39
C VAL A 27 -28.30 -25.63 4.34
N HIS A 28 -28.45 -26.08 3.09
CA HIS A 28 -27.53 -25.70 2.01
C HIS A 28 -27.55 -24.20 1.71
N ALA A 29 -28.73 -23.57 1.73
CA ALA A 29 -28.87 -22.14 1.48
C ALA A 29 -28.26 -21.30 2.60
N GLU A 30 -28.43 -21.72 3.85
CA GLU A 30 -27.84 -21.09 5.03
C GLU A 30 -26.32 -21.17 5.01
N MET A 31 -25.75 -22.36 4.79
CA MET A 31 -24.29 -22.53 4.69
C MET A 31 -23.69 -21.70 3.55
N LEU A 32 -24.36 -21.67 2.38
CA LEU A 32 -23.87 -20.87 1.26
C LEU A 32 -23.92 -19.37 1.57
N LEU A 33 -24.97 -18.90 2.25
CA LEU A 33 -25.07 -17.51 2.69
C LEU A 33 -23.94 -17.15 3.67
N GLU A 34 -23.63 -18.02 4.62
CA GLU A 34 -22.52 -17.83 5.57
C GLU A 34 -21.17 -17.72 4.84
N VAL A 35 -20.88 -18.64 3.92
CA VAL A 35 -19.66 -18.61 3.11
C VAL A 35 -19.58 -17.34 2.27
N MET A 36 -20.68 -16.90 1.66
CA MET A 36 -20.71 -15.66 0.87
C MET A 36 -20.43 -14.44 1.73
N ASN A 37 -20.98 -14.38 2.94
CA ASN A 37 -20.70 -13.31 3.89
C ASN A 37 -19.23 -13.30 4.33
N GLN A 38 -18.65 -14.47 4.59
CA GLN A 38 -17.24 -14.60 4.95
C GLN A 38 -16.33 -14.17 3.79
N VAL A 39 -16.64 -14.58 2.56
CA VAL A 39 -15.88 -14.19 1.35
C VAL A 39 -15.98 -12.68 1.11
N ALA A 40 -17.17 -12.10 1.21
CA ALA A 40 -17.36 -10.65 1.07
C ALA A 40 -16.59 -9.86 2.14
N GLY A 41 -16.66 -10.31 3.40
CA GLY A 41 -15.88 -9.74 4.50
C GLY A 41 -14.37 -9.85 4.26
N GLY A 42 -13.90 -11.02 3.83
CA GLY A 42 -12.51 -11.29 3.48
C GLY A 42 -12.01 -10.38 2.36
N SER A 43 -12.79 -10.21 1.29
CA SER A 43 -12.46 -9.30 0.18
C SER A 43 -12.29 -7.86 0.66
N ALA A 44 -13.24 -7.36 1.47
CA ALA A 44 -13.16 -6.01 2.02
C ALA A 44 -11.93 -5.83 2.95
N THR A 45 -11.54 -6.87 3.70
CA THR A 45 -10.30 -6.81 4.49
C THR A 45 -9.04 -6.83 3.61
N GLY A 46 -9.06 -7.56 2.49
CA GLY A 46 -7.99 -7.58 1.50
C GLY A 46 -7.75 -6.21 0.88
N GLU A 47 -8.81 -5.58 0.35
CA GLU A 47 -8.75 -4.23 -0.25
C GLU A 47 -8.21 -3.19 0.75
N ARG A 48 -8.64 -3.24 2.02
CA ARG A 48 -8.13 -2.34 3.06
C ARG A 48 -6.66 -2.58 3.38
N MET A 49 -6.20 -3.82 3.31
CA MET A 49 -4.81 -4.18 3.55
C MET A 49 -3.93 -3.72 2.39
N GLU A 50 -4.38 -3.90 1.15
CA GLU A 50 -3.72 -3.40 -0.05
C GLU A 50 -3.53 -1.88 0.01
N ALA A 51 -4.61 -1.13 0.26
CA ALA A 51 -4.54 0.34 0.39
C ALA A 51 -3.60 0.80 1.52
N ARG A 52 -3.54 0.05 2.64
CA ARG A 52 -2.60 0.33 3.74
C ARG A 52 -1.14 0.07 3.36
N LEU A 53 -0.88 -0.97 2.58
CA LEU A 53 0.47 -1.32 2.12
C LEU A 53 0.97 -0.32 1.07
N GLU A 54 0.10 0.10 0.14
CA GLU A 54 0.40 1.17 -0.82
C GLU A 54 0.76 2.46 -0.08
N ALA A 55 -0.10 2.93 0.82
CA ALA A 55 0.16 4.16 1.59
C ALA A 55 1.45 4.08 2.43
N ARG A 56 1.78 2.91 2.98
CA ARG A 56 3.04 2.71 3.71
C ARG A 56 4.24 2.74 2.78
N THR A 57 4.12 2.18 1.57
CA THR A 57 5.18 2.17 0.57
C THR A 57 5.47 3.59 0.08
N ASP A 58 4.42 4.36 -0.24
CA ASP A 58 4.55 5.77 -0.66
C ASP A 58 5.19 6.64 0.42
N LYS A 59 4.82 6.41 1.68
CA LYS A 59 5.43 7.10 2.81
C LYS A 59 6.93 6.79 2.90
N VAL A 60 7.30 5.51 2.80
CA VAL A 60 8.71 5.11 2.86
C VAL A 60 9.50 5.70 1.70
N ALA A 61 8.94 5.73 0.48
CA ALA A 61 9.56 6.36 -0.67
C ALA A 61 9.82 7.85 -0.42
N THR A 62 8.79 8.59 -0.03
CA THR A 62 8.90 10.03 0.30
C THR A 62 9.93 10.30 1.40
N ASP A 63 9.94 9.49 2.47
CA ASP A 63 10.88 9.63 3.58
C ASP A 63 12.33 9.36 3.14
N LEU A 64 12.55 8.44 2.20
CA LEU A 64 13.87 8.14 1.64
C LEU A 64 14.36 9.23 0.70
N ASP A 65 13.49 9.73 -0.19
CA ASP A 65 13.81 10.85 -1.09
C ASP A 65 14.24 12.07 -0.28
N GLY A 66 13.48 12.42 0.77
CA GLY A 66 13.85 13.54 1.64
C GLY A 66 15.19 13.36 2.36
N LYS A 67 15.54 12.12 2.76
CA LYS A 67 16.86 11.82 3.34
C LYS A 67 17.98 11.95 2.33
N ILE A 68 17.74 11.54 1.08
CA ILE A 68 18.71 11.67 -0.01
C ILE A 68 18.95 13.15 -0.32
N ASP A 69 17.89 13.94 -0.46
CA ASP A 69 17.99 15.39 -0.72
C ASP A 69 18.77 16.11 0.39
N HIS A 70 18.51 15.76 1.66
CA HIS A 70 19.26 16.31 2.78
C HIS A 70 20.74 15.92 2.71
N ALA A 71 21.05 14.64 2.43
CA ALA A 71 22.43 14.18 2.32
C ALA A 71 23.18 14.87 1.16
N VAL A 72 22.52 15.07 0.02
CA VAL A 72 23.07 15.79 -1.13
C VAL A 72 23.36 17.25 -0.75
N THR A 73 22.42 17.92 -0.09
CA THR A 73 22.58 19.31 0.36
C THR A 73 23.76 19.45 1.32
N ASP A 74 23.88 18.55 2.31
CA ASP A 74 24.99 18.55 3.27
C ASP A 74 26.34 18.33 2.58
N LEU A 75 26.41 17.41 1.62
CA LEU A 75 27.63 17.12 0.88
C LEU A 75 28.05 18.30 0.00
N ASN A 76 27.10 18.94 -0.69
CA ASN A 76 27.38 20.15 -1.46
C ASN A 76 27.92 21.27 -0.57
N GLY A 77 27.30 21.52 0.59
CA GLY A 77 27.80 22.52 1.54
C GLY A 77 29.21 22.23 2.04
N LYS A 78 29.56 20.96 2.26
CA LYS A 78 30.94 20.56 2.62
C LYS A 78 31.93 20.80 1.48
N ILE A 79 31.53 20.51 0.23
CA ILE A 79 32.34 20.76 -0.96
C ILE A 79 32.61 22.26 -1.11
N ASP A 80 31.57 23.08 -1.02
CA ASP A 80 31.68 24.54 -1.13
C ASP A 80 32.60 25.12 -0.05
N HIS A 81 32.49 24.62 1.19
CA HIS A 81 33.36 25.05 2.28
C HIS A 81 34.82 24.69 2.02
N VAL A 82 35.10 23.46 1.57
CA VAL A 82 36.47 23.03 1.21
C VAL A 82 37.01 23.85 0.04
N ALA A 83 36.18 24.16 -0.96
CA ALA A 83 36.58 25.00 -2.09
C ALA A 83 36.99 26.40 -1.63
N ALA A 84 36.16 27.06 -0.80
CA ALA A 84 36.46 28.38 -0.25
C ALA A 84 37.74 28.41 0.62
N ASP A 85 37.95 27.35 1.42
CA ASP A 85 39.16 27.20 2.24
C ASP A 85 40.42 27.04 1.37
N LEU A 86 40.31 26.29 0.26
CA LEU A 86 41.41 26.12 -0.69
C LEU A 86 41.72 27.42 -1.44
N ASP A 87 40.71 28.13 -1.91
CA ASP A 87 40.87 29.42 -2.57
C ASP A 87 41.59 30.42 -1.65
N THR A 88 41.18 30.49 -0.38
CA THR A 88 41.82 31.35 0.63
C THR A 88 43.30 31.00 0.82
N LYS A 89 43.63 29.69 0.87
CA LYS A 89 45.02 29.23 1.00
C LYS A 89 45.85 29.54 -0.24
N ILE A 90 45.28 29.37 -1.43
CA ILE A 90 45.94 29.71 -2.70
C ILE A 90 46.24 31.21 -2.74
N ASP A 91 45.27 32.06 -2.41
CA ASP A 91 45.46 33.51 -2.34
C ASP A 91 46.57 33.92 -1.38
N LEU A 92 46.64 33.27 -0.21
CA LEU A 92 47.70 33.53 0.76
C LEU A 92 49.08 33.16 0.21
N VAL A 93 49.20 31.99 -0.42
CA VAL A 93 50.47 31.54 -1.03
C VAL A 93 50.89 32.48 -2.16
N LEU A 94 49.95 32.89 -3.02
CA LEU A 94 50.23 33.81 -4.12
C LEU A 94 50.77 35.16 -3.64
N LYS A 95 50.30 35.66 -2.49
CA LYS A 95 50.80 36.89 -1.86
C LYS A 95 52.18 36.76 -1.23
N LEU A 96 52.64 35.55 -0.93
CA LEU A 96 53.97 35.33 -0.34
C LEU A 96 55.07 35.22 -1.39
N ILE A 97 54.72 34.94 -2.64
CA ILE A 97 55.67 34.67 -3.73
C ILE A 97 55.75 35.79 -4.78
N HIS A 98 54.92 36.83 -4.66
CA HIS A 98 54.99 38.08 -5.43
C HIS A 98 55.33 39.24 -4.50
#